data_AF-A0A182SBD4-F1
#
_entry.id   AF-A0A182SBD4-F1
#
_cell.length_a   1.000
_cell.length_b   1.000
_cell.length_c   1.000
_cell.angle_alpha   90.00
_cell.angle_beta   90.00
_cell.angle_gamma   90.00
#
_symmetry.space_group_name_H-M   'P 1'
#
loop_
_entity.id
_entity.type
_entity.pdbx_description
1 polymer ?
#
loop_
_entity_poly.entity_id
_entity_poly.type
_entity_poly.pdbx_seq_one_letter_code
_entity_poly.pdbx_strand_id
1 'polypeptide(L)'
;MPLNKLPQLYMESCVHCILHDCGSFPEVEGQVEMLEMVRKAQCADDEPGPSTRAAGGVTLEQFLFSGKLPLRTLEIKASFDRMRRYLGDRLSAMKNLEELRLTVLPDTVEDLPAEKAPYWIITHDRLPSLVWQLFANTNGYELVLPALERYELEIANDVDLNVLMLLGSQLVELRVWIYFERALEQTLTVSFPKLKKFLMRRSLWQNHSPEPNTRVDDLSAERFVRNAPLLEDIYLISNSITFRLFRAICLFGADTLCRLT
;
A
#
# COMPACT_ATOMS: atom_id res chain seq x y z
N MET A 1 -11.40 31.62 43.69
CA MET A 1 -11.23 30.25 43.14
C MET A 1 -10.33 30.35 41.92
N PRO A 2 -9.13 29.75 41.89
CA PRO A 2 -8.34 29.75 40.66
C PRO A 2 -8.89 28.67 39.71
N LEU A 3 -9.30 29.07 38.51
CA LEU A 3 -9.50 28.15 37.40
C LEU A 3 -8.14 27.62 36.95
N ASN A 4 -7.72 26.49 37.53
CA ASN A 4 -6.72 25.63 36.90
C ASN A 4 -7.36 24.96 35.68
N LYS A 5 -7.48 25.69 34.57
CA LYS A 5 -7.66 25.04 33.26
C LYS A 5 -6.31 24.46 32.89
N LEU A 6 -6.16 23.15 33.05
CA LEU A 6 -5.06 22.40 32.46
C LEU A 6 -4.95 22.82 30.98
N PRO A 7 -3.75 23.12 30.47
CA PRO A 7 -3.58 23.47 29.06
C PRO A 7 -4.11 22.30 28.23
N GLN A 8 -5.04 22.60 27.33
CA GLN A 8 -5.60 21.63 26.40
C GLN A 8 -4.44 21.09 25.55
N LEU A 9 -4.17 19.79 25.61
CA LEU A 9 -3.09 19.18 24.86
C LEU A 9 -3.50 19.06 23.39
N TYR A 10 -3.16 20.08 22.60
CA TYR A 10 -3.57 20.23 21.20
C TYR A 10 -3.12 19.09 20.25
N MET A 11 -2.28 18.16 20.71
CA MET A 11 -1.73 17.06 19.91
C MET A 11 -1.95 15.66 20.53
N GLU A 12 -2.87 15.52 21.48
CA GLU A 12 -3.08 14.25 22.21
C GLU A 12 -3.49 13.06 21.32
N SER A 13 -4.05 13.31 20.14
CA SER A 13 -4.80 12.26 19.43
C SER A 13 -4.62 12.16 17.92
N CYS A 14 -3.76 12.94 17.25
CA CYS A 14 -3.51 12.75 15.81
C CYS A 14 -2.09 13.18 15.44
N VAL A 15 -1.13 12.24 15.57
CA VAL A 15 0.16 12.40 14.91
C VAL A 15 0.11 11.65 13.58
N HIS A 16 0.31 12.39 12.49
CA HIS A 16 0.55 11.86 11.14
C HIS A 16 2.04 11.95 10.88
N CYS A 17 2.70 10.84 10.57
CA CYS A 17 4.12 10.82 10.25
C CYS A 17 4.29 10.51 8.76
N ILE A 18 5.07 11.36 8.08
CA ILE A 18 5.40 11.21 6.67
C ILE A 18 6.91 11.09 6.56
N LEU A 19 7.35 10.00 5.93
CA LEU A 19 8.74 9.74 5.62
C LEU A 19 8.88 9.65 4.10
N HIS A 20 9.45 10.69 3.51
CA HIS A 20 9.78 10.70 2.09
C HIS A 20 11.27 10.48 1.94
N ASP A 21 11.62 9.42 1.22
CA ASP A 21 12.97 9.23 0.73
C ASP A 21 13.21 10.20 -0.43
N CYS A 22 14.05 11.20 -0.19
CA CYS A 22 14.49 12.13 -1.24
C CYS A 22 15.58 11.51 -2.13
N GLY A 23 16.09 10.31 -1.82
CA GLY A 23 17.18 9.65 -2.55
C GLY A 23 16.74 8.81 -3.75
N SER A 24 15.43 8.58 -3.93
CA SER A 24 14.89 7.76 -5.02
C SER A 24 14.69 8.52 -6.35
N PHE A 25 15.40 9.65 -6.54
CA PHE A 25 15.37 10.51 -7.75
C PHE A 25 16.74 11.22 -7.93
N PRO A 26 17.35 11.38 -9.14
CA PRO A 26 16.96 10.97 -10.49
C PRO A 26 17.67 9.67 -10.96
N GLU A 27 17.78 9.46 -12.27
CA GLU A 27 18.34 8.32 -13.03
C GLU A 27 19.63 7.72 -12.42
N VAL A 28 19.89 6.42 -12.68
CA VAL A 28 21.04 5.67 -12.11
C VAL A 28 22.35 6.44 -12.22
N GLU A 29 22.59 7.06 -13.38
CA GLU A 29 23.78 7.88 -13.64
C GLU A 29 23.92 9.05 -12.66
N GLY A 30 22.82 9.77 -12.40
CA GLY A 30 22.79 10.86 -11.43
C GLY A 30 22.98 10.40 -9.99
N GLN A 31 22.47 9.21 -9.64
CA GLN A 31 22.71 8.63 -8.31
C GLN A 31 24.18 8.25 -8.10
N VAL A 32 24.81 7.64 -9.11
CA VAL A 32 26.23 7.31 -9.08
C VAL A 32 27.08 8.58 -8.95
N GLU A 33 26.76 9.62 -9.73
CA GLU A 33 27.46 10.92 -9.65
C GLU A 33 27.32 11.54 -8.24
N MET A 34 26.12 11.54 -7.67
CA MET A 34 25.90 12.02 -6.30
C MET A 34 26.68 11.22 -5.26
N LEU A 35 26.69 9.88 -5.35
CA LEU A 35 27.47 9.02 -4.47
C LEU A 35 28.98 9.28 -4.60
N GLU A 36 29.47 9.48 -5.83
CA GLU A 36 30.85 9.87 -6.06
C GLU A 36 31.18 11.24 -5.48
N MET A 37 30.28 12.22 -5.62
CA MET A 37 30.46 13.56 -5.03
C MET A 37 30.55 13.47 -3.51
N VAL A 38 29.65 12.72 -2.87
CA VAL A 38 29.69 12.48 -1.41
C VAL A 38 30.99 11.79 -1.02
N ARG A 39 31.39 10.74 -1.75
CA ARG A 39 32.65 10.02 -1.48
C ARG A 39 33.88 10.90 -1.65
N LYS A 40 33.91 11.78 -2.67
CA LYS A 40 35.00 12.75 -2.90
C LYS A 40 35.00 13.86 -1.84
N ALA A 41 33.84 14.23 -1.32
CA ALA A 41 33.70 15.24 -0.28
C ALA A 41 34.05 14.70 1.13
N GLN A 42 33.89 13.39 1.37
CA GLN A 42 34.27 12.75 2.62
C GLN A 42 35.80 12.59 2.70
N CYS A 43 36.44 13.32 3.61
CA CYS A 43 37.85 13.16 3.93
C CYS A 43 38.01 12.19 5.11
N ALA A 44 39.04 11.32 5.08
CA ALA A 44 39.29 10.38 6.17
C ALA A 44 39.56 11.08 7.53
N ASP A 45 39.99 12.34 7.47
CA ASP A 45 40.29 13.19 8.62
C ASP A 45 39.15 14.17 8.95
N ASP A 46 37.98 14.08 8.30
CA ASP A 46 36.84 14.93 8.62
C ASP A 46 36.34 14.60 10.04
N GLU A 47 36.36 15.60 10.92
CA GLU A 47 35.70 15.45 12.21
C GLU A 47 34.19 15.32 12.01
N PRO A 48 33.53 14.36 12.67
CA PRO A 48 32.08 14.28 12.65
C PRO A 48 31.49 15.61 13.15
N GLY A 49 30.72 16.26 12.28
CA GLY A 49 29.97 17.46 12.60
C GLY A 49 29.06 17.31 13.83
N PRO A 50 28.50 18.41 14.36
CA PRO A 50 27.68 18.37 15.57
C PRO A 50 26.49 17.40 15.49
N SER A 51 25.98 17.12 14.28
CA SER A 51 24.89 16.19 13.98
C SER A 51 25.29 14.71 13.93
N THR A 52 26.57 14.40 13.77
CA THR A 52 27.11 13.02 13.75
C THR A 52 27.77 12.63 15.07
N ARG A 53 27.94 13.57 16.00
CA ARG A 53 28.25 13.25 17.40
C ARG A 53 27.08 12.45 17.96
N ALA A 54 27.31 11.17 18.22
CA ALA A 54 26.38 10.31 18.95
C ALA A 54 26.18 10.88 20.35
N ALA A 55 25.25 11.82 20.51
CA ALA A 55 24.64 12.08 21.79
C ALA A 55 24.01 10.74 22.18
N GLY A 56 24.37 10.18 23.34
CA GLY A 56 23.85 8.90 23.85
C GLY A 56 22.34 8.90 24.17
N GLY A 57 21.54 9.68 23.43
CA GLY A 57 20.10 9.74 23.49
C GLY A 57 19.43 8.81 22.47
N VAL A 58 18.12 8.66 22.64
CA VAL A 58 17.25 7.86 21.76
C VAL A 58 17.28 8.47 20.35
N THR A 59 17.59 7.66 19.34
CA THR A 59 17.55 8.12 17.95
C THR A 59 16.10 8.43 17.54
N LEU A 60 15.89 9.28 16.53
CA LEU A 60 14.54 9.57 16.03
C LEU A 60 13.80 8.30 15.59
N GLU A 61 14.53 7.34 15.02
CA GLU A 61 14.02 6.03 14.63
C GLU A 61 13.59 5.20 15.85
N GLN A 62 14.44 5.11 16.87
CA GLN A 62 14.08 4.44 18.13
C GLN A 62 12.89 5.11 18.82
N PHE A 63 12.77 6.44 18.71
CA PHE A 63 11.63 7.17 19.27
C PHE A 63 10.35 6.89 18.47
N LEU A 64 10.41 6.86 17.13
CA LEU A 64 9.28 6.55 16.27
C LEU A 64 8.71 5.15 16.55
N PHE A 65 9.59 4.15 16.65
CA PHE A 65 9.23 2.75 16.91
C PHE A 65 9.17 2.39 18.40
N SER A 66 9.26 3.38 19.30
CA SER A 66 9.20 3.13 20.75
C SER A 66 7.81 2.66 21.23
N GLY A 67 6.78 2.77 20.39
CA GLY A 67 5.38 2.52 20.75
C GLY A 67 4.79 3.57 21.70
N LYS A 68 5.55 4.61 22.07
CA LYS A 68 5.10 5.69 22.96
C LYS A 68 4.35 6.80 22.23
N LEU A 69 4.53 6.90 20.91
CA LEU A 69 3.84 7.90 20.10
C LEU A 69 2.39 7.48 19.84
N PRO A 70 1.42 8.39 20.00
CA PRO A 70 0.03 8.16 19.59
C PRO A 70 -0.11 8.32 18.06
N LEU A 71 0.75 7.61 17.31
CA LEU A 71 0.78 7.65 15.86
C LEU A 71 -0.42 6.86 15.31
N ARG A 72 -1.27 7.53 14.52
CA ARG A 72 -2.42 6.90 13.86
C ARG A 72 -2.17 6.60 12.39
N THR A 73 -1.38 7.43 11.73
CA THR A 73 -1.08 7.26 10.31
C THR A 73 0.42 7.34 10.08
N LEU A 74 0.93 6.36 9.34
CA LEU A 74 2.30 6.32 8.87
C LEU A 74 2.29 6.27 7.34
N GLU A 75 2.94 7.24 6.71
CA GLU A 75 3.17 7.27 5.28
C GLU A 75 4.66 7.16 4.98
N ILE A 76 5.05 6.21 4.14
CA ILE A 76 6.42 6.05 3.66
C ILE A 76 6.43 6.02 2.15
N LYS A 77 7.30 6.84 1.56
CA LYS A 77 7.64 6.80 0.14
C LYS A 77 9.13 6.51 -0.01
N ALA A 78 9.50 5.36 -0.53
CA ALA A 78 10.90 4.91 -0.65
C ALA A 78 10.98 3.70 -1.60
N SER A 79 12.19 3.27 -1.94
CA SER A 79 12.36 1.96 -2.60
C SER A 79 11.93 0.82 -1.66
N PHE A 80 11.57 -0.33 -2.25
CA PHE A 80 11.07 -1.48 -1.49
C PHE A 80 12.08 -1.98 -0.46
N ASP A 81 13.36 -2.09 -0.83
CA ASP A 81 14.40 -2.58 0.08
C ASP A 81 14.64 -1.61 1.26
N ARG A 82 14.58 -0.29 1.02
CA ARG A 82 14.66 0.71 2.10
C ARG A 82 13.45 0.63 3.02
N MET A 83 12.24 0.50 2.49
CA MET A 83 11.04 0.28 3.32
C MET A 83 11.19 -0.96 4.18
N ARG A 84 11.64 -2.08 3.61
CA ARG A 84 11.90 -3.33 4.33
C ARG A 84 12.94 -3.16 5.44
N ARG A 85 14.07 -2.48 5.18
CA ARG A 85 15.09 -2.19 6.19
C ARG A 85 14.56 -1.25 7.29
N TYR A 86 13.77 -0.25 6.91
CA TYR A 86 13.26 0.76 7.83
C TYR A 86 12.08 0.27 8.68
N LEU A 87 11.15 -0.49 8.14
CA LEU A 87 10.05 -1.05 8.91
C LEU A 87 10.44 -2.38 9.55
N GLY A 88 11.02 -3.30 8.78
CA GLY A 88 11.35 -4.64 9.25
C GLY A 88 10.18 -5.29 9.96
N ASP A 89 10.39 -5.71 11.21
CA ASP A 89 9.42 -6.27 12.15
C ASP A 89 8.83 -5.23 13.13
N ARG A 90 9.26 -3.96 13.02
CA ARG A 90 8.99 -2.90 14.00
C ARG A 90 7.60 -2.30 13.89
N LEU A 91 6.87 -2.58 12.81
CA LEU A 91 5.50 -2.11 12.63
C LEU A 91 4.61 -2.54 13.81
N SER A 92 4.83 -3.75 14.33
CA SER A 92 4.12 -4.32 15.49
C SER A 92 4.21 -3.47 16.78
N ALA A 93 5.23 -2.62 16.91
CA ALA A 93 5.37 -1.70 18.06
C ALA A 93 4.36 -0.54 18.01
N MET A 94 3.79 -0.23 16.84
CA MET A 94 2.91 0.92 16.60
C MET A 94 1.44 0.60 16.90
N LYS A 95 1.13 0.27 18.16
CA LYS A 95 -0.19 -0.27 18.57
C LYS A 95 -1.43 0.57 18.22
N ASN A 96 -1.25 1.87 18.00
CA ASN A 96 -2.32 2.82 17.70
C ASN A 96 -2.47 3.12 16.20
N LEU A 97 -1.72 2.43 15.35
CA LEU A 97 -1.73 2.67 13.91
C LEU A 97 -3.07 2.25 13.30
N GLU A 98 -3.78 3.22 12.75
CA GLU A 98 -5.06 3.09 12.06
C GLU A 98 -4.90 3.06 10.54
N GLU A 99 -3.80 3.60 10.01
CA GLU A 99 -3.55 3.62 8.57
C GLU A 99 -2.05 3.56 8.26
N LEU A 100 -1.69 2.68 7.33
CA LEU A 100 -0.36 2.58 6.76
C LEU A 100 -0.43 2.88 5.26
N ARG A 101 0.40 3.81 4.80
CA ARG A 101 0.50 4.20 3.38
C ARG A 101 1.92 3.97 2.90
N LEU A 102 2.08 3.10 1.91
CA LEU A 102 3.38 2.71 1.37
C LEU A 102 3.36 2.94 -0.13
N THR A 103 4.21 3.86 -0.59
CA THR A 103 4.41 4.15 -2.02
C THR A 103 5.82 3.75 -2.42
N VAL A 104 5.94 2.64 -3.12
CA VAL A 104 7.22 2.11 -3.58
C VAL A 104 7.74 2.96 -4.74
N LEU A 105 8.92 3.55 -4.56
CA LEU A 105 9.65 4.32 -5.56
C LEU A 105 10.66 3.43 -6.30
N PRO A 106 11.24 3.89 -7.43
CA PRO A 106 12.31 3.17 -8.11
C PRO A 106 13.50 2.86 -7.20
N ASP A 107 14.19 1.77 -7.51
CA ASP A 107 15.38 1.33 -6.77
C ASP A 107 16.49 2.39 -6.82
N THR A 108 17.25 2.45 -5.73
CA THR A 108 18.46 3.24 -5.60
C THR A 108 19.69 2.37 -5.82
N VAL A 109 20.83 2.97 -6.18
CA VAL A 109 22.11 2.25 -6.39
C VAL A 109 22.54 1.41 -5.17
N GLU A 110 22.13 1.81 -3.97
CA GLU A 110 22.44 1.11 -2.72
C GLU A 110 21.45 -0.02 -2.38
N ASP A 111 20.38 -0.18 -3.16
CA ASP A 111 19.39 -1.20 -2.90
C ASP A 111 19.84 -2.58 -3.35
N LEU A 112 19.44 -3.58 -2.57
CA LEU A 112 19.62 -4.96 -2.98
C LEU A 112 18.71 -5.22 -4.20
N PRO A 113 19.26 -5.80 -5.29
CA PRO A 113 18.44 -6.28 -6.40
C PRO A 113 17.33 -7.19 -5.89
N ALA A 114 16.17 -7.07 -6.51
CA ALA A 114 14.95 -7.70 -6.03
C ALA A 114 15.07 -9.24 -5.94
N GLU A 115 15.93 -9.90 -6.74
CA GLU A 115 16.17 -11.35 -6.70
C GLU A 115 17.01 -11.80 -5.49
N LYS A 116 17.72 -10.86 -4.85
CA LYS A 116 18.56 -11.09 -3.68
C LYS A 116 17.97 -10.51 -2.40
N ALA A 117 17.00 -9.60 -2.53
CA ALA A 117 16.34 -8.98 -1.40
C ALA A 117 15.67 -10.05 -0.52
N PRO A 118 15.85 -10.01 0.82
CA PRO A 118 15.18 -10.93 1.73
C PRO A 118 13.66 -10.80 1.65
N TYR A 119 12.97 -11.94 1.81
CA TYR A 119 11.51 -11.97 1.93
C TYR A 119 11.07 -11.13 3.13
N TRP A 120 10.02 -10.31 2.94
CA TRP A 120 9.52 -9.42 3.98
C TRP A 120 8.13 -9.83 4.47
N ILE A 121 8.02 -10.15 5.75
CA ILE A 121 6.74 -10.42 6.41
C ILE A 121 6.30 -9.14 7.13
N ILE A 122 5.16 -8.59 6.72
CA ILE A 122 4.59 -7.36 7.27
C ILE A 122 3.45 -7.74 8.21
N THR A 123 3.70 -7.59 9.51
CA THR A 123 2.77 -8.04 10.56
C THR A 123 2.25 -6.87 11.38
N HIS A 124 0.94 -6.82 11.57
CA HIS A 124 0.29 -5.91 12.51
C HIS A 124 -1.10 -6.41 12.94
N ASP A 125 -1.32 -6.57 14.23
CA ASP A 125 -2.52 -7.21 14.77
C ASP A 125 -3.81 -6.40 14.59
N ARG A 126 -3.69 -5.07 14.52
CA ARG A 126 -4.83 -4.15 14.64
C ARG A 126 -4.98 -3.17 13.49
N LEU A 127 -4.18 -3.30 12.42
CA LEU A 127 -4.14 -2.29 11.35
C LEU A 127 -5.40 -2.44 10.48
N PRO A 128 -6.32 -1.47 10.47
CA PRO A 128 -7.57 -1.60 9.72
C PRO A 128 -7.46 -1.11 8.27
N SER A 129 -6.43 -0.32 7.93
CA SER A 129 -6.29 0.33 6.62
C SER A 129 -4.86 0.27 6.09
N LEU A 130 -4.72 -0.18 4.84
CA LEU A 130 -3.45 -0.22 4.11
C LEU A 130 -3.63 0.38 2.73
N VAL A 131 -2.69 1.25 2.35
CA VAL A 131 -2.49 1.72 0.97
C VAL A 131 -1.13 1.24 0.51
N TRP A 132 -1.10 0.53 -0.62
CA TRP A 132 0.08 -0.10 -1.19
C TRP A 132 0.21 0.23 -2.68
N GLN A 133 1.02 1.25 -2.98
CA GLN A 133 1.23 1.78 -4.32
C GLN A 133 2.58 1.34 -4.86
N LEU A 134 2.63 0.86 -6.10
CA LEU A 134 3.79 0.17 -6.66
C LEU A 134 4.24 0.81 -7.98
N PHE A 135 5.29 1.65 -7.93
CA PHE A 135 5.91 2.18 -9.15
C PHE A 135 6.97 1.23 -9.74
N ALA A 136 7.58 0.40 -8.91
CA ALA A 136 8.64 -0.53 -9.28
C ALA A 136 8.30 -1.95 -8.78
N ASN A 137 9.02 -2.94 -9.32
CA ASN A 137 8.72 -4.34 -9.04
C ASN A 137 9.07 -4.68 -7.58
N THR A 138 8.07 -5.07 -6.80
CA THR A 138 8.28 -5.57 -5.43
C THR A 138 8.47 -7.07 -5.46
N ASN A 139 9.55 -7.58 -4.87
CA ASN A 139 9.77 -9.01 -4.77
C ASN A 139 9.47 -9.52 -3.35
N GLY A 140 8.71 -10.61 -3.28
CA GLY A 140 8.60 -11.49 -2.12
C GLY A 140 8.21 -10.80 -0.81
N TYR A 141 6.91 -10.63 -0.59
CA TYR A 141 6.38 -10.22 0.71
C TYR A 141 5.14 -11.01 1.11
N GLU A 142 4.83 -10.98 2.41
CA GLU A 142 3.60 -11.47 3.01
C GLU A 142 2.96 -10.36 3.83
N LEU A 143 1.63 -10.30 3.82
CA LEU A 143 0.87 -9.45 4.72
C LEU A 143 0.15 -10.31 5.76
N VAL A 144 0.54 -10.17 7.03
CA VAL A 144 -0.11 -10.79 8.18
C VAL A 144 -0.87 -9.70 8.95
N LEU A 145 -2.03 -9.33 8.41
CA LEU A 145 -2.84 -8.19 8.85
C LEU A 145 -4.28 -8.63 9.15
N PRO A 146 -4.54 -9.37 10.24
CA PRO A 146 -5.84 -10.00 10.49
C PRO A 146 -7.01 -9.03 10.71
N ALA A 147 -6.72 -7.77 11.04
CA ALA A 147 -7.71 -6.72 11.24
C ALA A 147 -7.91 -5.81 10.02
N LEU A 148 -7.25 -6.10 8.89
CA LEU A 148 -7.32 -5.25 7.70
C LEU A 148 -8.70 -5.34 7.05
N GLU A 149 -9.38 -4.20 6.99
CA GLU A 149 -10.72 -4.10 6.38
C GLU A 149 -10.71 -3.21 5.13
N ARG A 150 -9.75 -2.28 5.03
CA ARG A 150 -9.63 -1.33 3.92
C ARG A 150 -8.29 -1.53 3.23
N TYR A 151 -8.32 -1.89 1.94
CA TYR A 151 -7.10 -2.12 1.18
C TYR A 151 -7.14 -1.38 -0.15
N GLU A 152 -6.17 -0.50 -0.35
CA GLU A 152 -5.85 0.08 -1.65
C GLU A 152 -4.54 -0.53 -2.16
N LEU A 153 -4.59 -1.14 -3.34
CA LEU A 153 -3.47 -1.89 -3.92
C LEU A 153 -3.33 -1.60 -5.42
N GLU A 154 -2.10 -1.33 -5.85
CA GLU A 154 -1.69 -1.47 -7.24
C GLU A 154 -1.16 -2.89 -7.49
N ILE A 155 -1.69 -3.59 -8.50
CA ILE A 155 -1.24 -4.95 -8.85
C ILE A 155 -0.20 -4.86 -9.96
N ALA A 156 1.06 -5.02 -9.59
CA ALA A 156 2.20 -5.02 -10.51
C ALA A 156 2.65 -6.43 -10.88
N ASN A 157 2.50 -7.41 -9.99
CA ASN A 157 2.94 -8.79 -10.22
C ASN A 157 2.07 -9.85 -9.50
N ASP A 158 2.46 -11.12 -9.63
CA ASP A 158 1.72 -12.26 -9.06
C ASP A 158 1.77 -12.30 -7.52
N VAL A 159 2.76 -11.67 -6.87
CA VAL A 159 2.84 -11.57 -5.41
C VAL A 159 1.68 -10.71 -4.89
N ASP A 160 1.42 -9.58 -5.54
CA ASP A 160 0.32 -8.67 -5.18
C ASP A 160 -1.04 -9.37 -5.31
N LEU A 161 -1.20 -10.16 -6.37
CA LEU A 161 -2.40 -10.98 -6.57
C LEU A 161 -2.58 -12.01 -5.45
N ASN A 162 -1.53 -12.74 -5.09
CA ASN A 162 -1.59 -13.74 -4.02
C ASN A 162 -1.98 -13.09 -2.68
N VAL A 163 -1.44 -11.92 -2.38
CA VAL A 163 -1.78 -11.16 -1.17
C VAL A 163 -3.25 -10.76 -1.16
N LEU A 164 -3.78 -10.26 -2.29
CA LEU A 164 -5.21 -9.96 -2.41
C LEU A 164 -6.08 -11.20 -2.20
N MET A 165 -5.70 -12.35 -2.76
CA MET A 165 -6.43 -13.61 -2.59
C MET A 165 -6.49 -14.04 -1.12
N LEU A 166 -5.40 -13.87 -0.37
CA LEU A 166 -5.33 -14.21 1.06
C LEU A 166 -6.21 -13.29 1.92
N LEU A 167 -6.23 -12.00 1.61
CA LEU A 167 -6.94 -10.99 2.40
C LEU A 167 -8.41 -10.82 2.00
N GLY A 168 -8.85 -11.29 0.83
CA GLY A 168 -10.18 -10.98 0.29
C GLY A 168 -11.35 -11.28 1.24
N SER A 169 -11.24 -12.34 2.05
CA SER A 169 -12.32 -12.77 2.95
C SER A 169 -12.66 -11.77 4.08
N GLN A 170 -11.72 -10.88 4.44
CA GLN A 170 -11.86 -9.92 5.53
C GLN A 170 -12.14 -8.49 5.06
N LEU A 171 -11.93 -8.18 3.77
CA LEU A 171 -12.03 -6.81 3.25
C LEU A 171 -13.49 -6.31 3.20
N VAL A 172 -13.66 -5.07 3.63
CA VAL A 172 -14.90 -4.27 3.58
C VAL A 172 -14.82 -3.22 2.47
N GLU A 173 -13.63 -2.66 2.22
CA GLU A 173 -13.35 -1.76 1.10
C GLU A 173 -12.10 -2.22 0.35
N LEU A 174 -12.22 -2.34 -0.96
CA LEU A 174 -11.12 -2.66 -1.87
C LEU A 174 -11.03 -1.62 -2.96
N ARG A 175 -9.85 -1.04 -3.13
CA ARG A 175 -9.48 -0.19 -4.26
C ARG A 175 -8.32 -0.84 -4.98
N VAL A 176 -8.53 -1.23 -6.22
CA VAL A 176 -7.53 -1.97 -6.98
C VAL A 176 -7.20 -1.29 -8.30
N TRP A 177 -5.91 -1.12 -8.54
CA TRP A 177 -5.35 -0.62 -9.78
C TRP A 177 -4.65 -1.73 -10.53
N ILE A 178 -5.05 -1.92 -11.78
CA ILE A 178 -4.63 -3.06 -12.59
C ILE A 178 -3.97 -2.58 -13.88
N TYR A 179 -2.83 -3.18 -14.21
CA TYR A 179 -2.05 -2.85 -15.41
C TYR A 179 -2.13 -3.92 -16.51
N PHE A 180 -2.58 -5.14 -16.19
CA PHE A 180 -2.63 -6.26 -17.13
C PHE A 180 -3.88 -7.13 -16.94
N GLU A 181 -4.29 -7.83 -18.01
CA GLU A 181 -5.59 -8.52 -18.05
C GLU A 181 -5.69 -9.68 -17.07
N ARG A 182 -4.64 -10.50 -16.94
CA ARG A 182 -4.62 -11.62 -15.98
C ARG A 182 -4.99 -11.17 -14.55
N ALA A 183 -4.51 -10.01 -14.11
CA ALA A 183 -4.83 -9.48 -12.79
C ALA A 183 -6.32 -9.14 -12.63
N LEU A 184 -6.97 -8.64 -13.68
CA LEU A 184 -8.42 -8.45 -13.69
C LEU A 184 -9.13 -9.79 -13.50
N GLU A 185 -8.79 -10.79 -14.31
CA GLU A 185 -9.48 -12.09 -14.26
C GLU A 185 -9.34 -12.75 -12.89
N GLN A 186 -8.12 -12.77 -12.35
CA GLN A 186 -7.82 -13.36 -11.05
C GLN A 186 -8.53 -12.61 -9.91
N THR A 187 -8.56 -11.27 -9.96
CA THR A 187 -9.29 -10.45 -8.97
C THR A 187 -10.77 -10.83 -8.91
N LEU A 188 -11.40 -11.11 -10.06
CA LEU A 188 -12.81 -11.53 -10.12
C LEU A 188 -13.07 -12.95 -9.58
N THR A 189 -12.03 -13.76 -9.37
CA THR A 189 -12.19 -15.09 -8.75
C THR A 189 -12.15 -15.06 -7.22
N VAL A 190 -11.69 -13.97 -6.62
CA VAL A 190 -11.54 -13.83 -5.17
C VAL A 190 -12.88 -13.76 -4.47
N SER A 191 -12.95 -14.32 -3.26
CA SER A 191 -14.15 -14.29 -2.41
C SER A 191 -14.11 -13.08 -1.49
N PHE A 192 -15.21 -12.31 -1.45
CA PHE A 192 -15.30 -11.02 -0.79
C PHE A 192 -16.59 -10.91 0.06
N PRO A 193 -16.80 -11.82 1.03
CA PRO A 193 -18.08 -11.96 1.74
C PRO A 193 -18.48 -10.72 2.56
N LYS A 194 -17.51 -9.85 2.90
CA LYS A 194 -17.72 -8.63 3.70
C LYS A 194 -17.65 -7.34 2.88
N LEU A 195 -17.33 -7.43 1.58
CA LEU A 195 -17.00 -6.27 0.76
C LEU A 195 -18.25 -5.44 0.49
N LYS A 196 -18.19 -4.18 0.87
CA LYS A 196 -19.24 -3.17 0.65
C LYS A 196 -18.88 -2.18 -0.43
N LYS A 197 -17.59 -1.85 -0.53
CA LYS A 197 -17.09 -0.83 -1.46
C LYS A 197 -16.01 -1.40 -2.34
N PHE A 198 -16.22 -1.29 -3.64
CA PHE A 198 -15.28 -1.78 -4.65
C PHE A 198 -14.98 -0.69 -5.66
N LEU A 199 -13.71 -0.32 -5.74
CA LEU A 199 -13.19 0.52 -6.82
C LEU A 199 -12.18 -0.30 -7.61
N MET A 200 -12.39 -0.37 -8.92
CA MET A 200 -11.46 -1.02 -9.81
C MET A 200 -11.09 -0.08 -10.95
N ARG A 201 -9.80 0.19 -11.10
CA ARG A 201 -9.25 0.98 -12.18
C ARG A 201 -8.31 0.12 -13.02
N ARG A 202 -8.43 0.23 -14.34
CA ARG A 202 -7.45 -0.35 -15.27
C ARG A 202 -6.83 0.76 -16.10
N SER A 203 -5.51 0.89 -16.00
CA SER A 203 -4.75 1.83 -16.82
C SER A 203 -4.43 1.17 -18.16
N LEU A 204 -5.21 1.48 -19.20
CA LEU A 204 -4.88 1.12 -20.58
C LEU A 204 -4.24 2.32 -21.28
N TRP A 205 -3.15 2.09 -21.99
CA TRP A 205 -2.52 3.11 -22.85
C TRP A 205 -3.43 3.53 -24.02
N GLN A 206 -4.41 2.69 -24.38
CA GLN A 206 -5.38 2.95 -25.44
C GLN A 206 -6.77 2.45 -25.02
N ASN A 207 -7.77 3.34 -25.06
CA ASN A 207 -9.18 3.01 -24.86
C ASN A 207 -9.72 2.31 -26.12
N HIS A 208 -9.46 1.03 -26.28
CA HIS A 208 -10.11 0.25 -27.33
C HIS A 208 -11.57 -0.03 -26.97
N SER A 209 -12.40 -0.19 -28.01
CA SER A 209 -13.72 -0.79 -27.84
C SER A 209 -13.54 -2.16 -27.17
N PRO A 210 -14.25 -2.46 -26.09
CA PRO A 210 -14.14 -3.77 -25.45
C PRO A 210 -14.57 -4.86 -26.43
N GLU A 211 -13.84 -5.97 -26.44
CA GLU A 211 -14.29 -7.18 -27.11
C GLU A 211 -15.60 -7.66 -26.45
N PRO A 212 -16.51 -8.30 -27.20
CA PRO A 212 -17.69 -8.90 -26.61
C PRO A 212 -17.30 -9.94 -25.55
N ASN A 213 -17.94 -9.90 -24.38
CA ASN A 213 -17.70 -10.88 -23.31
C ASN A 213 -17.88 -12.30 -23.84
N THR A 214 -16.91 -13.16 -23.54
CA THR A 214 -17.07 -14.59 -23.70
C THR A 214 -17.95 -15.16 -22.60
N ARG A 215 -18.41 -16.39 -22.78
CA ARG A 215 -19.14 -17.12 -21.73
C ARG A 215 -18.32 -17.27 -20.44
N VAL A 216 -16.99 -17.38 -20.54
CA VAL A 216 -16.11 -17.50 -19.37
C VAL A 216 -16.08 -16.19 -18.59
N ASP A 217 -16.05 -15.06 -19.29
CA ASP A 217 -16.09 -13.73 -18.69
C ASP A 217 -17.37 -13.53 -17.89
N ASP A 218 -18.52 -13.88 -18.49
CA ASP A 218 -19.83 -13.80 -17.82
C ASP A 218 -19.89 -14.65 -16.54
N LEU A 219 -19.34 -15.87 -16.57
CA LEU A 219 -19.30 -16.74 -15.40
C LEU A 219 -18.37 -16.20 -14.30
N SER A 220 -17.24 -15.60 -14.68
CA SER A 220 -16.31 -14.97 -13.73
C SER A 220 -16.94 -13.76 -13.05
N ALA A 221 -17.63 -12.91 -13.82
CA ALA A 221 -18.32 -11.74 -13.30
C ALA A 221 -19.51 -12.11 -12.40
N GLU A 222 -20.30 -13.12 -12.80
CA GLU A 222 -21.37 -13.66 -11.96
C GLU A 222 -20.82 -14.18 -10.63
N ARG A 223 -19.74 -14.97 -10.68
CA ARG A 223 -19.09 -15.50 -9.47
C ARG A 223 -18.62 -14.37 -8.56
N PHE A 224 -17.98 -13.34 -9.10
CA PHE A 224 -17.55 -12.17 -8.34
C PHE A 224 -18.70 -11.52 -7.57
N VAL A 225 -19.79 -11.17 -8.28
CA VAL A 225 -20.94 -10.49 -7.65
C VAL A 225 -21.59 -11.36 -6.58
N ARG A 226 -21.74 -12.67 -6.85
CA ARG A 226 -22.29 -13.61 -5.87
C ARG A 226 -21.40 -13.81 -4.65
N ASN A 227 -20.08 -13.72 -4.82
CA ASN A 227 -19.11 -13.82 -3.75
C ASN A 227 -18.91 -12.50 -2.98
N ALA A 228 -19.57 -11.42 -3.40
CA ALA A 228 -19.61 -10.13 -2.72
C ALA A 228 -21.07 -9.73 -2.38
N PRO A 229 -21.75 -10.48 -1.51
CA PRO A 229 -23.19 -10.32 -1.26
C PRO A 229 -23.56 -9.03 -0.51
N LEU A 230 -22.58 -8.29 0.01
CA LEU A 230 -22.79 -7.02 0.73
C LEU A 230 -22.38 -5.80 -0.10
N LEU A 231 -22.17 -5.98 -1.41
CA LEU A 231 -21.62 -4.94 -2.27
C LEU A 231 -22.66 -3.82 -2.49
N GLU A 232 -22.34 -2.63 -1.99
CA GLU A 232 -23.21 -1.45 -1.96
C GLU A 232 -22.72 -0.37 -2.93
N ASP A 233 -21.40 -0.14 -3.00
CA ASP A 233 -20.76 0.89 -3.81
C ASP A 233 -19.78 0.28 -4.80
N ILE A 234 -19.99 0.54 -6.09
CA ILE A 234 -19.11 0.08 -7.17
C ILE A 234 -18.64 1.26 -8.01
N TYR A 235 -17.33 1.35 -8.22
CA TYR A 235 -16.68 2.36 -9.05
C TYR A 235 -15.79 1.69 -10.09
N LEU A 236 -16.14 1.80 -11.37
CA LEU A 236 -15.43 1.13 -12.46
C LEU A 236 -14.76 2.16 -13.37
N ILE A 237 -13.43 2.26 -13.29
CA ILE A 237 -12.64 3.19 -14.08
C ILE A 237 -11.93 2.43 -15.21
N SER A 238 -12.72 1.97 -16.19
CA SER A 238 -12.29 1.46 -17.51
C SER A 238 -13.51 0.93 -18.29
N ASN A 239 -13.58 1.17 -19.60
CA ASN A 239 -14.60 0.53 -20.44
C ASN A 239 -14.52 -1.00 -20.35
N SER A 240 -13.32 -1.58 -20.44
CA SER A 240 -13.15 -3.04 -20.38
C SER A 240 -13.69 -3.67 -19.09
N ILE A 241 -13.42 -3.06 -17.94
CA ILE A 241 -13.95 -3.52 -16.64
C ILE A 241 -15.46 -3.37 -16.61
N THR A 242 -15.96 -2.21 -17.04
CA THR A 242 -17.38 -1.89 -17.02
C THR A 242 -18.17 -2.90 -17.84
N PHE A 243 -17.80 -3.14 -19.09
CA PHE A 243 -18.51 -4.11 -19.94
C PHE A 243 -18.41 -5.55 -19.41
N ARG A 244 -17.31 -5.91 -18.74
CA ARG A 244 -17.14 -7.23 -18.13
C ARG A 244 -18.05 -7.46 -16.92
N LEU A 245 -18.24 -6.44 -16.07
CA LEU A 245 -18.97 -6.58 -14.81
C LEU A 245 -20.43 -6.14 -14.87
N PHE A 246 -20.77 -5.18 -15.73
CA PHE A 246 -22.05 -4.46 -15.68
C PHE A 246 -23.25 -5.40 -15.75
N ARG A 247 -23.23 -6.37 -16.68
CA ARG A 247 -24.31 -7.36 -16.81
C ARG A 247 -24.52 -8.15 -15.51
N ALA A 248 -23.43 -8.66 -14.92
CA ALA A 248 -23.52 -9.45 -13.69
C ALA A 248 -24.01 -8.60 -12.51
N ILE A 249 -23.56 -7.35 -12.40
CA ILE A 249 -24.02 -6.40 -11.38
C ILE A 249 -25.53 -6.17 -11.51
N CYS A 250 -26.04 -5.89 -12.71
CA CYS A 250 -27.46 -5.68 -12.94
C CYS A 250 -28.32 -6.92 -12.67
N LEU A 251 -27.81 -8.11 -12.92
CA LEU A 251 -28.58 -9.36 -12.74
C LEU A 251 -28.53 -9.91 -11.32
N PHE A 252 -27.42 -9.73 -10.60
CA PHE A 252 -27.17 -10.40 -9.33
C PHE A 252 -26.90 -9.47 -8.15
N GLY A 253 -26.57 -8.20 -8.39
CA GLY A 253 -26.26 -7.20 -7.36
C GLY A 253 -27.31 -6.12 -7.19
N ALA A 254 -28.40 -6.14 -7.97
CA ALA A 254 -29.39 -5.06 -8.00
C ALA A 254 -30.02 -4.77 -6.63
N ASP A 255 -30.21 -5.79 -5.79
CA ASP A 255 -30.87 -5.64 -4.49
C ASP A 255 -29.98 -5.00 -3.41
N THR A 256 -28.66 -5.03 -3.59
CA THR A 256 -27.69 -4.54 -2.59
C THR A 256 -27.04 -3.22 -3.01
N LEU A 257 -27.02 -2.95 -4.32
CA LEU A 257 -26.32 -1.82 -4.90
C LEU A 257 -27.01 -0.49 -4.59
N CYS A 258 -26.31 0.36 -3.85
CA CYS A 258 -26.74 1.73 -3.55
C CYS A 258 -26.17 2.73 -4.55
N ARG A 259 -24.99 2.44 -5.13
CA ARG A 259 -24.29 3.34 -6.05
C ARG A 259 -23.43 2.57 -7.05
N LEU A 260 -23.56 2.95 -8.32
CA LEU A 260 -22.74 2.50 -9.44
C LEU A 260 -22.21 3.73 -10.17
N THR A 261 -20.90 3.85 -10.34
CA THR A 261 -20.26 4.98 -11.02
C THR A 261 -19.15 4.52 -11.95
#